data_AF-A0A4W2HXZ0-F1
#
_entry.id   AF-A0A4W2HXZ0-F1
#
_cell.length_a   1.000
_cell.length_b   1.000
_cell.length_c   1.000
_cell.angle_alpha   90.00
_cell.angle_beta   90.00
_cell.angle_gamma   90.00
#
_symmetry.space_group_name_H-M   'P 1'
#
loop_
_entity.id
_entity.type
_entity.pdbx_description
1 polymer ?
#
loop_
_entity_poly.entity_id
_entity_poly.type
_entity_poly.pdbx_seq_one_letter_code
_entity_poly.pdbx_strand_id
1 'polypeptide(L)'
;MSSRQVTPVIYTVPGGACRNQHPAQEQKGRLPGVLGFPGGSAGKESTCSADPGRPLGWEDPPDKGKATHSSILAWRIPSPWGCKELDTTEQLSLDPTRPEPVTCGAKPPSGLMCIIFFKFDPRPVSKNAYRLILAANRDEFYHRPARAADFWGSNNEVLSGLDMEEGKEGGTWLGISTRGKLAALTNYLQPRLNRNARGRGELVAQFLTSDMDSLSYLKKVSAEGHLYNGFNLIAADLSAEKGDVICYYGNRGKREPVVLAPGTYGLSNALLETPWRKLCFGKQLFLEAVERGRELPRDALVAQLLAVLSNDEAQLPDPAIEAQGREYVRPILSKYAAVCVRCPDYGTRTSTVILVDADGHVTFTERSMLGSDPTRWETTTHEFRLQS
;
A
#
# COMPACT_ATOMS: atom_id res chain seq x y z
N MET A 1 -20.21 -51.52 -30.61
CA MET A 1 -18.81 -51.98 -30.66
C MET A 1 -18.20 -51.59 -31.99
N SER A 2 -17.33 -50.59 -32.00
CA SER A 2 -16.29 -50.40 -33.03
C SER A 2 -15.35 -49.33 -32.52
N SER A 3 -14.28 -49.76 -31.88
CA SER A 3 -13.18 -48.94 -31.38
C SER A 3 -12.25 -48.58 -32.53
N ARG A 4 -12.08 -47.29 -32.84
CA ARG A 4 -10.96 -46.83 -33.67
C ARG A 4 -9.83 -46.39 -32.75
N GLN A 5 -8.77 -47.20 -32.74
CA GLN A 5 -7.46 -46.85 -32.22
C GLN A 5 -6.86 -45.75 -33.10
N VAL A 6 -6.31 -44.71 -32.48
CA VAL A 6 -5.44 -43.72 -33.14
C VAL A 6 -4.11 -43.75 -32.38
N THR A 7 -3.05 -44.06 -33.13
CA THR A 7 -1.64 -44.14 -32.75
C THR A 7 -1.08 -42.76 -32.39
N PRO A 8 -0.17 -42.65 -31.39
CA PRO A 8 0.46 -41.38 -31.05
C PRO A 8 1.63 -41.05 -32.00
N VAL A 9 1.67 -39.81 -32.49
CA VAL A 9 2.80 -39.26 -33.24
C VAL A 9 3.80 -38.65 -32.25
N ILE A 10 4.99 -39.22 -32.21
CA ILE A 10 6.15 -38.72 -31.47
C ILE A 10 6.87 -37.71 -32.37
N TYR A 11 7.01 -36.46 -31.92
CA TYR A 11 7.93 -35.50 -32.55
C TYR A 11 9.21 -35.41 -31.72
N THR A 12 10.31 -35.88 -32.31
CA THR A 12 11.68 -35.76 -31.82
C THR A 12 12.28 -34.40 -32.20
N VAL A 13 13.00 -33.82 -31.25
CA VAL A 13 13.81 -32.60 -31.39
C VAL A 13 15.13 -32.92 -32.09
N PRO A 14 15.60 -32.14 -33.08
CA PRO A 14 16.98 -32.21 -33.51
C PRO A 14 17.84 -31.22 -32.71
N GLY A 15 18.76 -31.76 -31.92
CA GLY A 15 19.91 -31.03 -31.40
C GLY A 15 20.95 -30.80 -32.49
N GLY A 16 21.53 -29.60 -32.50
CA GLY A 16 22.66 -29.24 -33.36
C GLY A 16 23.66 -28.42 -32.55
N ALA A 17 24.73 -29.08 -32.12
CA ALA A 17 25.93 -28.44 -31.58
C ALA A 17 26.84 -28.01 -32.74
N CYS A 18 27.46 -26.84 -32.64
CA CYS A 18 28.78 -26.60 -33.24
C CYS A 18 29.61 -25.63 -32.39
N ARG A 19 30.86 -26.05 -32.24
CA ARG A 19 31.95 -25.52 -31.41
C ARG A 19 32.73 -24.42 -32.14
N ASN A 20 33.32 -23.56 -31.30
CA ASN A 20 34.64 -22.91 -31.40
C ASN A 20 34.94 -21.99 -32.61
N GLN A 21 35.34 -20.75 -32.32
CA GLN A 21 36.77 -20.38 -32.20
C GLN A 21 36.92 -18.88 -31.85
N HIS A 22 37.60 -18.61 -30.73
CA HIS A 22 38.32 -17.35 -30.45
C HIS A 22 39.69 -17.39 -31.15
N PRO A 23 40.35 -16.24 -31.37
CA PRO A 23 41.42 -15.88 -30.44
C PRO A 23 41.42 -14.41 -30.01
N ALA A 24 41.71 -14.22 -28.72
CA ALA A 24 42.15 -12.96 -28.14
C ALA A 24 43.66 -12.79 -28.35
N GLN A 25 44.10 -11.56 -28.62
CA GLN A 25 45.52 -11.18 -28.57
C GLN A 25 45.89 -10.72 -27.15
N GLU A 26 46.91 -11.35 -26.59
CA GLU A 26 47.65 -10.95 -25.39
C GLU A 26 48.54 -9.72 -25.64
N GLN A 27 48.57 -8.80 -24.69
CA GLN A 27 49.79 -8.03 -24.38
C GLN A 27 50.14 -8.19 -22.89
N LYS A 28 51.41 -8.57 -22.68
CA LYS A 28 52.09 -8.84 -21.41
C LYS A 28 52.49 -7.55 -20.69
N GLY A 29 52.52 -7.56 -19.35
CA GLY A 29 53.19 -6.50 -18.57
C GLY A 29 53.19 -6.66 -17.04
N ARG A 30 54.06 -7.54 -16.53
CA ARG A 30 54.77 -7.58 -15.22
C ARG A 30 54.20 -6.91 -13.93
N LEU A 31 54.08 -7.74 -12.89
CA LEU A 31 54.39 -7.46 -11.46
C LEU A 31 55.90 -7.79 -11.19
N PRO A 32 56.58 -7.30 -10.12
CA PRO A 32 56.37 -7.75 -8.72
C PRO A 32 56.68 -6.74 -7.59
N GLY A 33 56.24 -7.06 -6.36
CA GLY A 33 56.74 -6.43 -5.13
C GLY A 33 55.95 -6.80 -3.85
N VAL A 34 56.50 -7.72 -3.06
CA VAL A 34 56.04 -8.22 -1.76
C VAL A 34 56.81 -7.52 -0.61
N LEU A 35 56.15 -7.32 0.55
CA LEU A 35 56.65 -7.27 1.95
C LEU A 35 55.41 -6.90 2.80
N GLY A 36 55.03 -7.45 3.97
CA GLY A 36 55.72 -8.19 5.04
C GLY A 36 55.23 -7.61 6.39
N PHE A 37 54.54 -8.42 7.20
CA PHE A 37 53.94 -8.26 8.57
C PHE A 37 54.86 -7.65 9.68
N PRO A 38 54.48 -7.48 11.00
CA PRO A 38 53.36 -8.07 11.81
C PRO A 38 52.62 -7.12 12.81
N GLY A 39 51.42 -7.45 13.33
CA GLY A 39 51.12 -8.13 14.61
C GLY A 39 50.47 -7.14 15.62
N GLY A 40 49.51 -7.40 16.51
CA GLY A 40 48.72 -8.56 16.93
C GLY A 40 47.69 -8.13 18.03
N SER A 41 46.99 -9.11 18.61
CA SER A 41 46.05 -9.10 19.78
C SER A 41 44.56 -8.77 19.50
N ALA A 42 43.56 -9.31 20.21
CA ALA A 42 43.21 -10.66 20.72
C ALA A 42 41.78 -10.56 21.33
N GLY A 43 40.96 -11.61 21.17
CA GLY A 43 39.74 -11.92 21.95
C GLY A 43 38.43 -11.23 21.49
N LYS A 44 37.26 -11.88 21.38
CA LYS A 44 36.75 -13.18 21.85
C LYS A 44 35.73 -13.71 20.83
N GLU A 45 35.86 -14.96 20.43
CA GLU A 45 34.80 -15.74 19.78
C GLU A 45 33.93 -16.42 20.85
N SER A 46 32.61 -16.37 20.69
CA SER A 46 31.66 -17.15 21.47
C SER A 46 31.19 -18.33 20.63
N THR A 47 31.65 -19.52 20.99
CA THR A 47 31.16 -20.80 20.51
C THR A 47 29.88 -21.20 21.25
N CYS A 48 28.79 -21.47 20.54
CA CYS A 48 27.69 -22.29 21.04
C CYS A 48 27.64 -23.57 20.19
N SER A 49 27.96 -24.68 20.85
CA SER A 49 27.90 -26.05 20.34
C SER A 49 26.46 -26.53 20.19
N ALA A 50 26.18 -27.19 19.07
CA ALA A 50 24.99 -27.98 18.82
C ALA A 50 25.08 -29.34 19.55
N ASP A 51 23.96 -29.83 20.07
CA ASP A 51 23.78 -31.22 20.49
C ASP A 51 22.53 -31.79 19.78
N PRO A 52 22.62 -32.92 19.05
CA PRO A 52 21.53 -33.47 18.26
C PRO A 52 20.84 -34.65 18.97
N GLY A 53 19.51 -34.66 19.05
CA GLY A 53 18.78 -35.90 19.36
C GLY A 53 17.35 -35.76 19.85
N ARG A 54 16.38 -35.82 18.95
CA ARG A 54 15.37 -36.91 18.84
C ARG A 54 14.24 -36.50 17.87
N PRO A 55 13.77 -37.43 17.02
CA PRO A 55 12.78 -37.15 15.98
C PRO A 55 11.35 -37.21 16.58
N LEU A 56 10.53 -36.20 16.29
CA LEU A 56 9.08 -36.31 16.44
C LEU A 56 8.49 -36.72 15.10
N GLY A 57 7.83 -37.88 15.13
CA GLY A 57 7.31 -38.60 13.98
C GLY A 57 6.18 -37.86 13.28
N TRP A 58 6.13 -38.11 11.98
CA TRP A 58 5.02 -37.85 11.08
C TRP A 58 4.02 -38.99 11.26
N GLU A 59 2.73 -38.67 11.44
CA GLU A 59 1.64 -39.62 11.24
C GLU A 59 0.78 -39.14 10.07
N ASP A 60 0.64 -40.03 9.09
CA ASP A 60 -0.26 -39.92 7.93
C ASP A 60 -1.73 -40.19 8.34
N PRO A 61 -2.71 -39.69 7.56
CA PRO A 61 -4.10 -39.58 7.97
C PRO A 61 -4.91 -40.87 7.77
N PRO A 62 -5.98 -41.12 8.56
CA PRO A 62 -6.93 -42.16 8.23
C PRO A 62 -8.03 -41.68 7.26
N ASP A 63 -8.44 -42.65 6.46
CA ASP A 63 -9.26 -42.57 5.25
C ASP A 63 -10.77 -42.39 5.50
N LYS A 64 -11.47 -42.12 4.40
CA LYS A 64 -12.86 -41.70 4.19
C LYS A 64 -13.97 -42.40 4.98
N GLY A 65 -14.97 -41.61 5.42
CA GLY A 65 -16.31 -42.07 5.78
C GLY A 65 -17.36 -40.94 5.73
N LYS A 66 -18.41 -41.11 4.92
CA LYS A 66 -19.55 -40.17 4.75
C LYS A 66 -20.50 -40.23 5.96
N ALA A 67 -20.94 -39.08 6.50
CA ALA A 67 -22.26 -38.92 7.12
C ALA A 67 -22.63 -37.44 7.33
N THR A 68 -23.92 -37.20 7.43
CA THR A 68 -24.70 -35.98 7.15
C THR A 68 -25.16 -35.20 8.39
N HIS A 69 -25.40 -33.89 8.20
CA HIS A 69 -26.31 -32.94 8.89
C HIS A 69 -26.57 -32.97 10.42
N SER A 70 -26.34 -31.78 10.99
CA SER A 70 -27.04 -31.13 12.12
C SER A 70 -26.78 -31.55 13.57
N SER A 71 -26.33 -30.53 14.32
CA SER A 71 -26.68 -30.10 15.69
C SER A 71 -25.66 -30.30 16.82
N ILE A 72 -25.19 -29.13 17.30
CA ILE A 72 -25.01 -28.68 18.70
C ILE A 72 -24.09 -29.52 19.60
N LEU A 73 -22.94 -28.95 19.98
CA LEU A 73 -22.57 -28.74 21.38
C LEU A 73 -21.33 -27.85 21.53
N ALA A 74 -21.49 -26.83 22.38
CA ALA A 74 -20.49 -25.88 22.80
C ALA A 74 -19.35 -26.58 23.57
N TRP A 75 -18.11 -26.15 23.32
CA TRP A 75 -16.99 -26.38 24.22
C TRP A 75 -16.30 -25.05 24.53
N ARG A 76 -16.53 -24.58 25.75
CA ARG A 76 -15.73 -23.55 26.44
C ARG A 76 -14.42 -24.20 26.91
N ILE A 77 -13.31 -23.49 26.76
CA ILE A 77 -12.04 -23.73 27.46
C ILE A 77 -11.75 -22.51 28.35
N PRO A 78 -11.22 -22.66 29.58
CA PRO A 78 -11.37 -21.70 30.68
C PRO A 78 -10.30 -20.60 30.68
N SER A 79 -10.67 -19.40 31.13
CA SER A 79 -9.73 -18.32 31.50
C SER A 79 -9.23 -18.52 32.95
N PRO A 80 -7.94 -18.27 33.24
CA PRO A 80 -7.37 -18.52 34.56
C PRO A 80 -7.20 -17.23 35.37
N TRP A 81 -8.26 -16.47 35.65
CA TRP A 81 -8.20 -15.38 36.64
C TRP A 81 -9.55 -15.24 37.32
N GLY A 82 -9.67 -15.78 38.53
CA GLY A 82 -10.82 -15.58 39.40
C GLY A 82 -10.73 -14.23 40.10
N CYS A 83 -11.86 -13.54 40.21
CA CYS A 83 -12.09 -12.57 41.29
C CYS A 83 -13.59 -12.46 41.56
N LYS A 84 -13.89 -12.38 42.86
CA LYS A 84 -15.18 -12.59 43.53
C LYS A 84 -16.23 -11.54 43.20
N GLU A 85 -17.50 -11.96 43.18
CA GLU A 85 -18.67 -11.11 43.33
C GLU A 85 -18.63 -10.37 44.67
N LEU A 86 -18.91 -9.06 44.64
CA LEU A 86 -19.37 -8.29 45.78
C LEU A 86 -20.56 -7.46 45.31
N ASP A 87 -21.72 -7.80 45.85
CA ASP A 87 -22.95 -7.03 45.82
C ASP A 87 -22.90 -6.04 47.00
N THR A 88 -23.10 -4.75 46.75
CA THR A 88 -23.62 -3.78 47.72
C THR A 88 -23.83 -2.41 47.06
N THR A 89 -25.08 -1.98 47.07
CA THR A 89 -25.52 -0.59 47.04
C THR A 89 -24.79 0.25 48.10
N GLU A 90 -24.08 1.30 47.69
CA GLU A 90 -23.82 2.45 48.58
C GLU A 90 -23.53 3.75 47.81
N GLN A 91 -23.82 4.85 48.50
CA GLN A 91 -24.12 6.18 47.98
C GLN A 91 -22.90 6.96 47.47
N LEU A 92 -23.16 7.82 46.49
CA LEU A 92 -22.26 8.84 45.94
C LEU A 92 -21.63 9.71 47.05
N SER A 93 -20.32 9.59 47.23
CA SER A 93 -19.49 10.63 47.85
C SER A 93 -18.29 10.93 46.92
N LEU A 94 -18.07 12.22 46.68
CA LEU A 94 -17.05 12.76 45.76
C LEU A 94 -15.66 12.65 46.40
N ASP A 95 -14.81 11.79 45.84
CA ASP A 95 -13.37 11.74 46.14
C ASP A 95 -12.61 12.76 45.24
N PRO A 96 -11.88 13.73 45.80
CA PRO A 96 -11.18 14.77 45.05
C PRO A 96 -9.82 14.34 44.46
N THR A 97 -9.49 13.05 44.40
CA THR A 97 -8.19 12.57 43.87
C THR A 97 -8.25 11.88 42.51
N ARG A 98 -9.39 11.95 41.81
CA ARG A 98 -9.49 11.42 40.43
C ARG A 98 -8.75 12.35 39.46
N PRO A 99 -7.80 11.86 38.64
CA PRO A 99 -7.22 12.69 37.60
C PRO A 99 -8.33 13.12 36.64
N GLU A 100 -8.43 14.44 36.43
CA GLU A 100 -9.30 15.07 35.45
C GLU A 100 -9.28 14.31 34.12
N PRO A 101 -10.43 14.15 33.42
CA PRO A 101 -10.42 13.61 32.07
C PRO A 101 -9.50 14.47 31.22
N VAL A 102 -8.43 13.87 30.69
CA VAL A 102 -7.47 14.53 29.82
C VAL A 102 -8.23 15.11 28.64
N THR A 103 -8.42 16.42 28.64
CA THR A 103 -8.98 17.16 27.52
C THR A 103 -8.06 16.94 26.32
N CYS A 104 -8.62 16.53 25.18
CA CYS A 104 -7.95 16.50 23.89
C CYS A 104 -7.63 17.95 23.44
N GLY A 105 -6.72 18.63 24.14
CA GLY A 105 -6.20 19.95 23.80
C GLY A 105 -4.90 19.91 22.98
N ALA A 106 -4.34 18.72 22.75
CA ALA A 106 -3.19 18.56 21.86
C ALA A 106 -3.67 18.66 20.41
N LYS A 107 -3.22 19.70 19.69
CA LYS A 107 -3.38 19.79 18.23
C LYS A 107 -3.05 18.44 17.61
N PRO A 108 -3.91 17.89 16.71
CA PRO A 108 -3.61 16.63 16.07
C PRO A 108 -2.23 16.73 15.43
N PRO A 109 -1.38 15.71 15.62
CA PRO A 109 -0.05 15.70 15.03
C PRO A 109 -0.14 15.94 13.51
N SER A 110 0.74 16.80 12.98
CA SER A 110 0.89 17.13 11.55
C SER A 110 1.27 15.96 10.62
N GLY A 111 1.04 14.72 11.05
CA GLY A 111 1.28 13.51 10.27
C GLY A 111 0.03 13.18 9.46
N LEU A 112 -0.21 13.91 8.37
CA LEU A 112 -1.33 13.58 7.48
C LEU A 112 -1.13 12.16 6.95
N MET A 113 -2.18 11.38 7.02
CA MET A 113 -2.25 9.95 6.84
C MET A 113 -2.86 9.68 5.48
N CYS A 114 -2.35 8.69 4.78
CA CYS A 114 -2.97 8.18 3.58
C CYS A 114 -2.71 6.68 3.57
N ILE A 115 -3.58 5.95 2.88
CA ILE A 115 -3.35 4.55 2.59
C ILE A 115 -3.84 4.25 1.18
N ILE A 116 -3.07 3.45 0.44
CA ILE A 116 -3.30 3.07 -0.94
C ILE A 116 -3.08 1.56 -1.04
N PHE A 117 -4.04 0.88 -1.65
CA PHE A 117 -3.90 -0.49 -2.11
C PHE A 117 -4.02 -0.47 -3.62
N PHE A 118 -3.13 -1.17 -4.32
CA PHE A 118 -3.28 -1.31 -5.75
C PHE A 118 -2.80 -2.67 -6.23
N LYS A 119 -3.46 -3.19 -7.25
CA LYS A 119 -3.07 -4.36 -8.02
C LYS A 119 -2.94 -3.93 -9.47
N PHE A 120 -1.86 -4.34 -10.12
CA PHE A 120 -1.74 -4.18 -11.56
C PHE A 120 -1.20 -5.45 -12.22
N ASP A 121 -1.72 -5.70 -13.41
CA ASP A 121 -1.35 -6.80 -14.29
C ASP A 121 -1.39 -6.28 -15.73
N PRO A 122 -0.24 -6.06 -16.39
CA PRO A 122 -0.19 -5.55 -17.75
C PRO A 122 -0.80 -6.49 -18.80
N ARG A 123 -1.04 -7.77 -18.47
CA ARG A 123 -1.58 -8.77 -19.41
C ARG A 123 -2.69 -9.59 -18.75
N PRO A 124 -3.84 -8.96 -18.44
CA PRO A 124 -4.95 -9.64 -17.83
C PRO A 124 -5.53 -10.71 -18.78
N VAL A 125 -5.82 -11.91 -18.26
CA VAL A 125 -6.18 -13.08 -19.09
C VAL A 125 -7.70 -13.30 -19.21
N SER A 126 -8.53 -12.58 -18.45
CA SER A 126 -10.00 -12.78 -18.44
C SER A 126 -10.78 -11.58 -18.98
N LYS A 127 -11.99 -11.84 -19.47
CA LYS A 127 -12.86 -10.84 -20.13
C LYS A 127 -13.30 -9.69 -19.19
N ASN A 128 -13.28 -9.93 -17.87
CA ASN A 128 -13.62 -8.94 -16.84
C ASN A 128 -12.38 -8.50 -16.04
N ALA A 129 -11.18 -8.69 -16.57
CA ALA A 129 -9.97 -8.39 -15.83
C ALA A 129 -9.53 -6.93 -15.99
N TYR A 130 -8.99 -6.42 -14.90
CA TYR A 130 -8.47 -5.07 -14.79
C TYR A 130 -6.94 -5.07 -14.93
N ARG A 131 -6.43 -4.15 -15.74
CA ARG A 131 -5.00 -3.83 -15.81
C ARG A 131 -4.53 -3.14 -14.54
N LEU A 132 -5.40 -2.31 -13.96
CA LEU A 132 -5.16 -1.63 -12.69
C LEU A 132 -6.44 -1.60 -11.85
N ILE A 133 -6.29 -1.95 -10.57
CA ILE A 133 -7.28 -1.69 -9.51
C ILE A 133 -6.53 -0.91 -8.44
N LEU A 134 -7.01 0.29 -8.11
CA LEU A 134 -6.45 1.13 -7.05
C LEU A 134 -7.57 1.58 -6.11
N ALA A 135 -7.33 1.49 -4.81
CA ALA A 135 -8.21 1.95 -3.75
C ALA A 135 -7.39 2.78 -2.75
N ALA A 136 -7.77 4.02 -2.51
CA ALA A 136 -7.00 4.95 -1.70
C ALA A 136 -7.87 5.77 -0.75
N ASN A 137 -7.39 5.97 0.48
CA ASN A 137 -7.88 6.99 1.39
C ASN A 137 -6.90 8.14 1.47
N ARG A 138 -7.43 9.36 1.36
CA ARG A 138 -6.76 10.57 1.82
C ARG A 138 -7.32 10.92 3.19
N ASP A 139 -6.42 10.96 4.17
CA ASP A 139 -6.74 11.47 5.50
C ASP A 139 -6.14 12.87 5.66
N GLU A 140 -6.95 13.78 6.20
CA GLU A 140 -6.64 15.19 6.26
C GLU A 140 -7.47 15.88 7.35
N PHE A 141 -7.05 17.06 7.78
CA PHE A 141 -7.87 17.95 8.59
C PHE A 141 -9.21 18.25 7.91
N TYR A 142 -10.31 18.12 8.66
CA TYR A 142 -11.66 18.33 8.14
C TYR A 142 -11.89 19.77 7.66
N HIS A 143 -11.21 20.74 8.26
CA HIS A 143 -11.30 22.15 7.89
C HIS A 143 -10.41 22.55 6.71
N ARG A 144 -9.48 21.69 6.24
CA ARG A 144 -8.62 22.04 5.11
C ARG A 144 -9.47 22.16 3.84
N PRO A 145 -9.51 23.28 3.13
CA PRO A 145 -10.34 23.36 1.93
C PRO A 145 -9.77 22.46 0.81
N ALA A 146 -10.65 21.73 0.13
CA ALA A 146 -10.30 20.88 -1.02
C ALA A 146 -11.49 20.77 -1.96
N ARG A 147 -11.24 20.64 -3.26
CA ARG A 147 -12.25 20.39 -4.28
C ARG A 147 -12.34 18.89 -4.57
N ALA A 148 -13.57 18.39 -4.72
CA ALA A 148 -13.82 17.02 -5.18
C ALA A 148 -13.21 16.78 -6.57
N ALA A 149 -13.02 15.51 -6.91
CA ALA A 149 -12.46 15.14 -8.20
C ALA A 149 -13.33 15.58 -9.38
N ASP A 150 -12.72 16.37 -10.26
CA ASP A 150 -13.30 16.81 -11.52
C ASP A 150 -12.20 16.99 -12.56
N PHE A 151 -12.56 17.11 -13.83
CA PHE A 151 -11.62 17.35 -14.91
C PHE A 151 -11.05 18.78 -14.85
N TRP A 152 -9.74 18.90 -15.07
CA TRP A 152 -9.03 20.18 -15.18
C TRP A 152 -7.79 20.05 -16.09
N GLY A 153 -7.06 21.16 -16.23
CA GLY A 153 -5.91 21.27 -17.12
C GLY A 153 -6.29 21.89 -18.47
N SER A 154 -5.30 22.15 -19.33
CA SER A 154 -5.50 22.92 -20.57
C SER A 154 -6.56 22.33 -21.51
N ASN A 155 -6.77 21.01 -21.47
CA ASN A 155 -7.74 20.29 -22.29
C ASN A 155 -8.74 19.46 -21.46
N ASN A 156 -8.98 19.81 -20.18
CA ASN A 156 -9.77 18.97 -19.26
C ASN A 156 -9.30 17.51 -19.25
N GLU A 157 -7.97 17.32 -19.27
CA GLU A 157 -7.36 16.02 -19.45
C GLU A 157 -7.00 15.34 -18.14
N VAL A 158 -6.97 16.06 -17.02
CA VAL A 158 -6.58 15.52 -15.71
C VAL A 158 -7.81 15.41 -14.82
N LEU A 159 -8.08 14.22 -14.31
CA LEU A 159 -9.11 13.97 -13.29
C LEU A 159 -8.44 13.79 -11.92
N SER A 160 -8.68 14.73 -11.01
CA SER A 160 -8.21 14.64 -9.62
C SER A 160 -8.97 15.61 -8.70
N GLY A 161 -8.97 15.32 -7.40
CA GLY A 161 -9.25 16.34 -6.39
C GLY A 161 -8.15 17.40 -6.37
N LEU A 162 -8.46 18.61 -5.89
CA LEU A 162 -7.49 19.70 -5.76
C LEU A 162 -7.43 20.23 -4.33
N ASP A 163 -6.22 20.48 -3.84
CA ASP A 163 -5.98 21.22 -2.62
C ASP A 163 -6.32 22.70 -2.86
N MET A 164 -7.10 23.27 -1.95
CA MET A 164 -7.54 24.66 -2.01
C MET A 164 -7.02 25.46 -0.80
N GLU A 165 -6.10 24.89 -0.01
CA GLU A 165 -5.44 25.59 1.08
C GLU A 165 -4.54 26.71 0.53
N GLU A 166 -4.53 27.85 1.22
CA GLU A 166 -3.76 29.02 0.83
C GLU A 166 -2.26 28.70 0.70
N GLY A 167 -1.67 29.00 -0.47
CA GLY A 167 -0.28 28.68 -0.80
C GLY A 167 -0.02 27.19 -1.12
N LYS A 168 -1.08 26.42 -1.35
CA LYS A 168 -1.07 25.01 -1.78
C LYS A 168 -2.04 24.74 -2.94
N GLU A 169 -2.66 25.78 -3.47
CA GLU A 169 -3.66 25.70 -4.53
C GLU A 169 -3.12 24.98 -5.76
N GLY A 170 -3.95 24.12 -6.35
CA GLY A 170 -3.58 23.32 -7.52
C GLY A 170 -2.71 22.10 -7.20
N GLY A 171 -2.32 21.90 -5.94
CA GLY A 171 -1.75 20.63 -5.49
C GLY A 171 -2.79 19.50 -5.56
N THR A 172 -2.33 18.27 -5.78
CA THR A 172 -3.20 17.08 -5.73
C THR A 172 -2.48 15.90 -5.08
N TRP A 173 -3.25 14.91 -4.63
CA TRP A 173 -2.76 13.72 -3.91
C TRP A 173 -2.91 12.42 -4.71
N LEU A 174 -3.87 12.37 -5.62
CA LEU A 174 -4.17 11.24 -6.48
C LEU A 174 -4.90 11.76 -7.71
N GLY A 175 -4.46 11.33 -8.89
CA GLY A 175 -5.14 11.66 -10.13
C GLY A 175 -4.72 10.76 -11.28
N ILE A 176 -5.50 10.84 -12.36
CA ILE A 176 -5.25 10.17 -13.62
C ILE A 176 -5.56 11.12 -14.78
N SER A 177 -4.73 11.11 -15.82
CA SER A 177 -5.00 11.84 -17.05
C SER A 177 -5.64 10.95 -18.11
N THR A 178 -6.36 11.55 -19.06
CA THR A 178 -6.89 10.87 -20.25
C THR A 178 -5.78 10.27 -21.11
N ARG A 179 -4.54 10.75 -21.00
CA ARG A 179 -3.34 10.20 -21.63
C ARG A 179 -2.73 9.00 -20.89
N GLY A 180 -3.36 8.54 -19.81
CA GLY A 180 -2.89 7.38 -19.03
C GLY A 180 -1.80 7.69 -18.01
N LYS A 181 -1.52 8.95 -17.68
CA LYS A 181 -0.62 9.29 -16.57
C LYS A 181 -1.39 9.19 -15.26
N LEU A 182 -0.96 8.32 -14.35
CA LEU A 182 -1.53 8.21 -13.01
C LEU A 182 -0.44 8.50 -11.98
N ALA A 183 -0.76 9.30 -10.97
CA ALA A 183 0.15 9.51 -9.85
C ALA A 183 -0.59 9.59 -8.52
N ALA A 184 0.08 9.14 -7.47
CA ALA A 184 -0.45 9.11 -6.12
C ALA A 184 0.64 9.39 -5.09
N LEU A 185 0.31 10.17 -4.07
CA LEU A 185 1.23 10.57 -3.02
C LEU A 185 0.72 10.19 -1.64
N THR A 186 1.59 9.59 -0.83
CA THR A 186 1.39 9.47 0.61
C THR A 186 2.50 10.22 1.34
N ASN A 187 2.17 10.82 2.49
CA ASN A 187 3.20 11.39 3.34
C ASN A 187 3.94 10.28 4.07
N TYR A 188 5.20 10.50 4.44
CA TYR A 188 5.90 9.61 5.37
C TYR A 188 5.71 10.10 6.81
N LEU A 189 5.28 9.21 7.71
CA LEU A 189 5.13 9.47 9.13
C LEU A 189 6.52 9.76 9.71
N GLN A 190 6.73 11.00 10.12
CA GLN A 190 7.96 11.46 10.74
C GLN A 190 7.61 12.38 11.92
N PRO A 191 8.18 12.17 13.12
CA PRO A 191 7.84 12.96 14.31
C PRO A 191 8.20 14.44 14.21
N ARG A 192 9.19 14.79 13.39
CA ARG A 192 9.65 16.18 13.19
C ARG A 192 9.51 16.58 11.73
N LEU A 193 8.77 17.66 11.49
CA LEU A 193 8.63 18.27 10.17
C LEU A 193 9.55 19.48 10.02
N ASN A 194 10.13 19.64 8.83
CA ASN A 194 10.77 20.88 8.42
C ASN A 194 9.69 21.85 7.92
N ARG A 195 9.51 22.98 8.62
CA ARG A 195 8.50 24.00 8.27
C ARG A 195 8.83 24.76 6.99
N ASN A 196 10.10 24.75 6.58
CA ASN A 196 10.60 25.43 5.37
C ASN A 196 10.65 24.49 4.15
N ALA A 197 10.21 23.23 4.29
CA ALA A 197 10.19 22.30 3.18
C ALA A 197 9.12 22.66 2.15
N ARG A 198 9.36 22.33 0.88
CA ARG A 198 8.40 22.53 -0.21
C ARG A 198 7.14 21.68 0.00
N GLY A 199 6.01 22.18 -0.51
CA GLY A 199 4.75 21.44 -0.55
C GLY A 199 4.86 20.26 -1.52
N ARG A 200 4.19 19.15 -1.22
CA ARG A 200 4.31 17.90 -2.00
C ARG A 200 3.22 17.72 -3.06
N GLY A 201 2.09 18.43 -2.92
CA GLY A 201 0.95 18.30 -3.83
C GLY A 201 1.27 18.68 -5.28
N GLU A 202 2.27 19.55 -5.49
CA GLU A 202 2.74 19.91 -6.83
C GLU A 202 3.37 18.74 -7.59
N LEU A 203 3.94 17.75 -6.88
CA LEU A 203 4.63 16.62 -7.52
C LEU A 203 3.66 15.76 -8.33
N VAL A 204 2.45 15.56 -7.81
CA VAL A 204 1.42 14.79 -8.52
C VAL A 204 0.90 15.60 -9.70
N ALA A 205 0.53 16.87 -9.48
CA ALA A 205 0.02 17.75 -10.54
C ALA A 205 1.01 17.93 -11.71
N GLN A 206 2.30 18.13 -11.39
CA GLN A 206 3.35 18.25 -12.39
C GLN A 206 3.54 16.97 -13.20
N PHE A 207 3.48 15.78 -12.59
CA PHE A 207 3.58 14.54 -13.36
C PHE A 207 2.40 14.39 -14.33
N LEU A 208 1.18 14.58 -13.84
CA LEU A 208 -0.07 14.40 -14.60
C LEU A 208 -0.17 15.30 -15.83
N THR A 209 0.47 16.47 -15.78
CA THR A 209 0.49 17.47 -16.87
C THR A 209 1.76 17.44 -17.71
N SER A 210 2.82 16.75 -17.27
CA SER A 210 4.08 16.64 -18.00
C SER A 210 4.02 15.61 -19.13
N ASP A 211 4.98 15.68 -20.05
CA ASP A 211 5.21 14.66 -21.08
C ASP A 211 6.33 13.66 -20.69
N MET A 212 6.91 13.80 -19.49
CA MET A 212 7.99 12.91 -19.03
C MET A 212 7.45 11.52 -18.69
N ASP A 213 8.18 10.46 -19.04
CA ASP A 213 7.87 9.12 -18.55
C ASP A 213 8.06 9.02 -17.02
N SER A 214 7.34 8.09 -16.40
CA SER A 214 7.27 7.85 -14.96
C SER A 214 8.65 7.68 -14.32
N LEU A 215 9.56 6.91 -14.93
CA LEU A 215 10.88 6.68 -14.36
C LEU A 215 11.75 7.94 -14.44
N SER A 216 11.76 8.63 -15.59
CA SER A 216 12.50 9.88 -15.76
C SER A 216 11.98 10.98 -14.84
N TYR A 217 10.66 11.08 -14.66
CA TYR A 217 10.05 12.03 -13.74
C TYR A 217 10.47 11.74 -12.29
N LEU A 218 10.38 10.48 -11.84
CA LEU A 218 10.81 10.13 -10.49
C LEU A 218 12.31 10.31 -10.26
N LYS A 219 13.16 10.12 -11.28
CA LYS A 219 14.60 10.43 -11.19
C LYS A 219 14.82 11.93 -10.94
N LYS A 220 14.11 12.79 -11.68
CA LYS A 220 14.13 14.24 -11.45
C LYS A 220 13.70 14.58 -10.02
N VAL A 221 12.58 14.03 -9.55
CA VAL A 221 12.10 14.23 -8.18
C VAL A 221 13.12 13.72 -7.15
N SER A 222 13.79 12.60 -7.40
CA SER A 222 14.77 12.02 -6.48
C SER A 222 15.99 12.90 -6.25
N ALA A 223 16.42 13.65 -7.27
CA ALA A 223 17.52 14.62 -7.15
C ALA A 223 17.16 15.77 -6.18
N GLU A 224 15.89 16.16 -6.15
CA GLU A 224 15.34 17.23 -5.32
C GLU A 224 14.67 16.72 -4.02
N GLY A 225 14.70 15.41 -3.75
CA GLY A 225 13.92 14.79 -2.66
C GLY A 225 14.22 15.35 -1.26
N HIS A 226 15.41 15.93 -1.06
CA HIS A 226 15.85 16.58 0.18
C HIS A 226 15.14 17.91 0.47
N LEU A 227 14.52 18.54 -0.53
CA LEU A 227 13.77 19.80 -0.39
C LEU A 227 12.39 19.61 0.26
N TYR A 228 11.94 18.36 0.41
CA TYR A 228 10.61 18.00 0.87
C TYR A 228 10.64 17.31 2.24
N ASN A 229 9.56 17.47 3.01
CA ASN A 229 9.26 16.56 4.11
C ASN A 229 9.06 15.14 3.58
N GLY A 230 9.15 14.12 4.45
CA GLY A 230 9.08 12.73 4.03
C GLY A 230 7.81 12.42 3.22
N PHE A 231 7.96 11.70 2.10
CA PHE A 231 6.88 11.33 1.20
C PHE A 231 7.18 10.05 0.42
N ASN A 232 6.13 9.52 -0.18
CA ASN A 232 6.13 8.47 -1.18
C ASN A 232 5.38 8.97 -2.41
N LEU A 233 5.85 8.59 -3.60
CA LEU A 233 5.25 8.95 -4.87
C LEU A 233 5.19 7.70 -5.77
N ILE A 234 3.99 7.39 -6.24
CA ILE A 234 3.75 6.45 -7.32
C ILE A 234 3.53 7.27 -8.58
N ALA A 235 4.19 6.89 -9.68
CA ALA A 235 3.97 7.46 -11.00
C ALA A 235 3.83 6.31 -12.00
N ALA A 236 2.77 6.35 -12.81
CA ALA A 236 2.42 5.31 -13.75
C ALA A 236 2.12 5.91 -15.13
N ASP A 237 2.66 5.28 -16.16
CA ASP A 237 2.22 5.47 -17.54
C ASP A 237 1.43 4.23 -17.95
N LEU A 238 0.14 4.42 -18.21
CA LEU A 238 -0.80 3.39 -18.65
C LEU A 238 -1.02 3.52 -20.16
N SER A 239 -0.44 2.61 -20.94
CA SER A 239 -0.49 2.67 -22.41
C SER A 239 -0.78 1.30 -22.99
N ALA A 240 -1.79 1.21 -23.85
CA ALA A 240 -2.06 -0.04 -24.58
C ALA A 240 -0.93 -0.38 -25.57
N GLU A 241 -0.27 0.64 -26.15
CA GLU A 241 0.77 0.45 -27.16
C GLU A 241 2.16 0.18 -26.55
N LYS A 242 2.55 0.98 -25.55
CA LYS A 242 3.89 0.91 -24.95
C LYS A 242 3.98 -0.06 -23.76
N GLY A 243 2.83 -0.52 -23.27
CA GLY A 243 2.70 -1.29 -22.04
C GLY A 243 2.66 -0.41 -20.79
N ASP A 244 2.16 -0.99 -19.70
CA ASP A 244 2.01 -0.30 -18.42
C ASP A 244 3.34 -0.29 -17.66
N VAL A 245 3.77 0.91 -17.26
CA VAL A 245 4.95 1.11 -16.42
C VAL A 245 4.54 1.83 -15.16
N ILE A 246 4.71 1.18 -14.00
CA ILE A 246 4.44 1.77 -12.69
C ILE A 246 5.74 1.86 -11.92
N CYS A 247 6.08 3.06 -11.48
CA CYS A 247 7.28 3.35 -10.73
C CYS A 247 6.95 3.87 -9.32
N TYR A 248 7.87 3.63 -8.38
CA TYR A 248 7.78 4.08 -7.00
C TYR A 248 9.05 4.80 -6.57
N TYR A 249 8.88 5.87 -5.79
CA TYR A 249 9.94 6.55 -5.08
C TYR A 249 9.49 6.97 -3.68
N GLY A 250 10.36 6.81 -2.69
CA GLY A 250 10.17 7.36 -1.35
C GLY A 250 11.45 8.05 -0.88
N ASN A 251 11.37 9.34 -0.53
CA ASN A 251 12.56 10.15 -0.22
C ASN A 251 13.22 9.82 1.13
N ARG A 252 12.63 8.88 1.89
CA ARG A 252 13.22 8.28 3.11
C ARG A 252 13.77 6.87 2.88
N GLY A 253 13.68 6.36 1.64
CA GLY A 253 14.12 5.03 1.25
C GLY A 253 15.40 5.06 0.42
N LYS A 254 15.45 4.20 -0.60
CA LYS A 254 16.56 4.15 -1.56
C LYS A 254 16.65 5.47 -2.33
N ARG A 255 17.88 5.82 -2.72
CA ARG A 255 18.16 7.05 -3.49
C ARG A 255 17.48 7.02 -4.87
N GLU A 256 17.54 5.89 -5.55
CA GLU A 256 16.99 5.72 -6.89
C GLU A 256 15.53 5.25 -6.85
N PRO A 257 14.68 5.75 -7.76
CA PRO A 257 13.34 5.19 -7.97
C PRO A 257 13.39 3.78 -8.56
N VAL A 258 12.31 3.02 -8.38
CA VAL A 258 12.21 1.64 -8.85
C VAL A 258 11.01 1.46 -9.76
N VAL A 259 11.16 0.64 -10.80
CA VAL A 259 10.05 0.10 -11.58
C VAL A 259 9.47 -1.09 -10.83
N LEU A 260 8.16 -1.10 -10.60
CA LEU A 260 7.48 -2.17 -9.89
C LEU A 260 7.19 -3.35 -10.83
N ALA A 261 7.37 -4.57 -10.32
CA ALA A 261 6.90 -5.77 -11.02
C ALA A 261 5.37 -5.89 -10.88
N PRO A 262 4.67 -6.52 -11.84
CA PRO A 262 3.24 -6.81 -11.70
C PRO A 262 2.92 -7.51 -10.39
N GLY A 263 1.84 -7.12 -9.73
CA GLY A 263 1.51 -7.63 -8.40
C GLY A 263 0.53 -6.75 -7.64
N THR A 264 0.42 -7.03 -6.33
CA THR A 264 -0.41 -6.29 -5.40
C THR A 264 0.43 -5.63 -4.33
N TYR A 265 0.18 -4.35 -4.09
CA TYR A 265 0.95 -3.49 -3.23
C TYR A 265 0.05 -2.70 -2.27
N GLY A 266 0.59 -2.42 -1.09
CA GLY A 266 0.06 -1.53 -0.09
C GLY A 266 1.09 -0.44 0.21
N LEU A 267 0.62 0.79 0.27
CA LEU A 267 1.40 1.96 0.65
C LEU A 267 0.62 2.76 1.69
N SER A 268 1.21 2.99 2.85
CA SER A 268 0.68 3.94 3.84
C SER A 268 1.73 5.02 4.13
N ASN A 269 1.83 5.49 5.37
CA ASN A 269 2.74 6.56 5.75
C ASN A 269 4.15 6.06 6.12
N ALA A 270 4.61 5.01 5.46
CA ALA A 270 5.95 4.47 5.57
C ALA A 270 6.46 4.16 4.16
N LEU A 271 7.60 3.49 4.03
CA LEU A 271 8.04 3.02 2.71
C LEU A 271 7.07 1.95 2.16
N LEU A 272 7.04 1.77 0.86
CA LEU A 272 6.21 0.76 0.18
C LEU A 272 6.35 -0.61 0.86
N GLU A 273 5.22 -1.30 1.08
CA GLU A 273 5.17 -2.62 1.74
C GLU A 273 5.73 -2.67 3.17
N THR A 274 5.91 -1.54 3.86
CA THR A 274 6.26 -1.58 5.29
C THR A 274 5.13 -2.26 6.08
N PRO A 275 5.41 -3.31 6.87
CA PRO A 275 4.39 -4.22 7.42
C PRO A 275 3.69 -3.63 8.66
N TRP A 276 3.07 -2.47 8.52
CA TRP A 276 2.11 -1.96 9.49
C TRP A 276 0.90 -2.90 9.52
N ARG A 277 0.39 -3.23 10.70
CA ARG A 277 -0.72 -4.19 10.83
C ARG A 277 -1.95 -3.73 10.06
N LYS A 278 -2.25 -2.43 10.11
CA LYS A 278 -3.33 -1.82 9.32
C LYS A 278 -3.15 -2.00 7.82
N LEU A 279 -1.91 -1.93 7.33
CA LEU A 279 -1.59 -2.10 5.92
C LEU A 279 -1.76 -3.56 5.51
N CYS A 280 -1.24 -4.51 6.30
CA CYS A 280 -1.38 -5.94 6.05
C CYS A 280 -2.87 -6.35 6.05
N PHE A 281 -3.61 -5.92 7.06
CA PHE A 281 -5.05 -6.18 7.19
C PHE A 281 -5.86 -5.58 6.03
N GLY A 282 -5.69 -4.29 5.74
CA GLY A 282 -6.40 -3.66 4.63
C GLY A 282 -6.01 -4.25 3.26
N LYS A 283 -4.75 -4.65 3.08
CA LYS A 283 -4.28 -5.33 1.86
C LYS A 283 -4.92 -6.72 1.72
N GLN A 284 -5.12 -7.44 2.82
CA GLN A 284 -5.86 -8.71 2.82
C GLN A 284 -7.32 -8.48 2.38
N LEU A 285 -8.03 -7.54 3.00
CA LEU A 285 -9.42 -7.21 2.63
C LEU A 285 -9.53 -6.76 1.17
N PHE A 286 -8.56 -5.98 0.69
CA PHE A 286 -8.47 -5.57 -0.71
C PHE A 286 -8.30 -6.77 -1.65
N LEU A 287 -7.41 -7.71 -1.34
CA LEU A 287 -7.22 -8.92 -2.13
C LEU A 287 -8.49 -9.79 -2.16
N GLU A 288 -9.18 -9.94 -1.03
CA GLU A 288 -10.46 -10.64 -0.95
C GLU A 288 -11.54 -9.98 -1.82
N ALA A 289 -11.65 -8.65 -1.78
CA ALA A 289 -12.58 -7.89 -2.62
C ALA A 289 -12.25 -8.04 -4.12
N VAL A 290 -10.98 -8.01 -4.50
CA VAL A 290 -10.55 -8.21 -5.88
C VAL A 290 -10.83 -9.63 -6.36
N GLU A 291 -10.61 -10.65 -5.53
CA GLU A 291 -10.86 -12.05 -5.91
C GLU A 291 -12.36 -12.31 -6.11
N ARG A 292 -13.20 -11.87 -5.16
CA ARG A 292 -14.66 -11.94 -5.29
C ARG A 292 -15.17 -11.10 -6.46
N GLY A 293 -14.51 -9.98 -6.73
CA GLY A 293 -14.82 -9.05 -7.81
C GLY A 293 -14.72 -9.61 -9.22
N ARG A 294 -14.00 -10.71 -9.44
CA ARG A 294 -13.81 -11.30 -10.78
C ARG A 294 -15.13 -11.73 -11.44
N GLU A 295 -16.12 -12.11 -10.63
CA GLU A 295 -17.42 -12.58 -11.09
C GLU A 295 -18.53 -11.53 -10.91
N LEU A 296 -18.19 -10.36 -10.40
CA LEU A 296 -19.16 -9.32 -10.05
C LEU A 296 -19.23 -8.23 -11.12
N PRO A 297 -20.38 -7.53 -11.23
CA PRO A 297 -20.44 -6.27 -11.96
C PRO A 297 -19.46 -5.26 -11.38
N ARG A 298 -18.92 -4.41 -12.24
CA ARG A 298 -17.98 -3.32 -11.89
C ARG A 298 -18.43 -2.52 -10.66
N ASP A 299 -19.68 -2.08 -10.63
CA ASP A 299 -20.19 -1.22 -9.56
C ASP A 299 -20.24 -1.96 -8.20
N ALA A 300 -20.43 -3.27 -8.22
CA ALA A 300 -20.36 -4.09 -7.01
C ALA A 300 -18.92 -4.26 -6.52
N LEU A 301 -17.93 -4.37 -7.43
CA LEU A 301 -16.52 -4.33 -7.06
C LEU A 301 -16.13 -2.97 -6.46
N VAL A 302 -16.57 -1.87 -7.07
CA VAL A 302 -16.36 -0.51 -6.53
C VAL A 302 -16.93 -0.40 -5.11
N ALA A 303 -18.16 -0.88 -4.89
CA ALA A 303 -18.78 -0.88 -3.57
C ALA A 303 -17.98 -1.70 -2.53
N GLN A 304 -17.46 -2.87 -2.91
CA GLN A 304 -16.60 -3.66 -2.01
C GLN A 304 -15.29 -2.94 -1.68
N LEU A 305 -14.63 -2.33 -2.67
CA LEU A 305 -13.40 -1.58 -2.45
C LEU A 305 -13.64 -0.35 -1.56
N LEU A 306 -14.75 0.37 -1.75
CA LEU A 306 -15.15 1.44 -0.85
C LEU A 306 -15.46 0.93 0.57
N ALA A 307 -16.02 -0.28 0.71
CA ALA A 307 -16.23 -0.89 2.03
C ALA A 307 -14.89 -1.20 2.72
N VAL A 308 -13.89 -1.72 1.99
CA VAL A 308 -12.52 -1.88 2.52
C VAL A 308 -11.96 -0.55 3.01
N LEU A 309 -12.09 0.52 2.21
CA LEU A 309 -11.64 1.86 2.57
C LEU A 309 -12.43 2.49 3.72
N SER A 310 -13.63 1.97 4.05
CA SER A 310 -14.46 2.45 5.16
C SER A 310 -14.16 1.78 6.48
N ASN A 311 -13.34 0.72 6.50
CA ASN A 311 -13.07 -0.07 7.69
C ASN A 311 -12.29 0.75 8.74
N ASP A 312 -12.90 0.99 9.89
CA ASP A 312 -12.36 1.76 11.01
C ASP A 312 -11.84 0.86 12.15
N GLU A 313 -11.64 -0.44 11.88
CA GLU A 313 -11.15 -1.40 12.85
C GLU A 313 -9.65 -1.19 13.11
N ALA A 314 -9.34 -0.78 14.34
CA ALA A 314 -7.97 -0.53 14.76
C ALA A 314 -7.16 -1.81 14.93
N GLN A 315 -6.07 -1.93 14.17
CA GLN A 315 -5.21 -3.11 14.18
C GLN A 315 -4.08 -2.95 15.22
N LEU A 316 -4.39 -3.21 16.49
CA LEU A 316 -3.47 -3.03 17.63
C LEU A 316 -2.95 -4.36 18.21
N PRO A 317 -1.82 -4.33 18.95
CA PRO A 317 -0.79 -3.28 18.91
C PRO A 317 -0.17 -3.17 17.50
N ASP A 318 0.37 -2.02 17.12
CA ASP A 318 1.13 -1.89 15.86
C ASP A 318 2.57 -1.44 16.14
N PRO A 319 3.49 -2.39 16.44
CA PRO A 319 4.86 -2.06 16.81
C PRO A 319 5.61 -1.29 15.71
N ALA A 320 5.24 -1.47 14.45
CA ALA A 320 5.90 -0.80 13.34
C ALA A 320 5.51 0.68 13.25
N ILE A 321 4.22 0.99 13.46
CA ILE A 321 3.75 2.38 13.60
C ILE A 321 4.37 3.03 14.85
N GLU A 322 4.37 2.32 15.98
CA GLU A 322 4.97 2.81 17.22
C GLU A 322 6.47 3.06 17.11
N ALA A 323 7.22 2.20 16.42
CA ALA A 323 8.65 2.39 16.23
C ALA A 323 8.96 3.63 15.37
N GLN A 324 8.18 3.85 14.31
CA GLN A 324 8.38 4.98 13.40
C GLN A 324 7.86 6.30 13.98
N GLY A 325 6.67 6.28 14.58
CA GLY A 325 6.03 7.44 15.20
C GLY A 325 6.56 7.76 16.60
N ARG A 326 7.10 6.78 17.33
CA ARG A 326 7.53 6.92 18.74
C ARG A 326 6.43 7.54 19.61
N GLU A 327 6.80 8.38 20.57
CA GLU A 327 5.86 9.06 21.47
C GLU A 327 4.84 9.95 20.74
N TYR A 328 5.15 10.39 19.52
CA TYR A 328 4.28 11.26 18.73
C TYR A 328 2.98 10.56 18.28
N VAL A 329 3.00 9.25 18.01
CA VAL A 329 1.81 8.53 17.55
C VAL A 329 0.99 7.92 18.70
N ARG A 330 1.60 7.71 19.88
CA ARG A 330 0.94 7.06 21.03
C ARG A 330 -0.43 7.64 21.40
N PRO A 331 -0.65 8.97 21.47
CA PRO A 331 -1.95 9.53 21.87
C PRO A 331 -3.09 9.23 20.88
N ILE A 332 -2.75 8.94 19.62
CA ILE A 332 -3.73 8.73 18.55
C ILE A 332 -3.63 7.34 17.93
N LEU A 333 -2.80 6.44 18.47
CA LEU A 333 -2.49 5.14 17.86
C LEU A 333 -3.74 4.30 17.61
N SER A 334 -4.69 4.33 18.55
CA SER A 334 -5.96 3.60 18.42
C SER A 334 -6.84 4.05 17.27
N LYS A 335 -6.63 5.26 16.74
CA LYS A 335 -7.30 5.76 15.53
C LYS A 335 -6.37 5.67 14.31
N TYR A 336 -5.07 5.86 14.51
CA TYR A 336 -4.03 5.80 13.48
C TYR A 336 -3.88 4.39 12.89
N ALA A 337 -4.16 3.35 13.68
CA ALA A 337 -4.02 1.94 13.32
C ALA A 337 -5.21 1.36 12.52
N ALA A 338 -6.13 2.19 12.02
CA ALA A 338 -7.24 1.78 11.16
C ALA A 338 -7.01 2.17 9.68
N VAL A 339 -7.72 1.51 8.75
CA VAL A 339 -7.71 1.87 7.32
C VAL A 339 -8.45 3.19 7.10
N CYS A 340 -9.61 3.34 7.76
CA CYS A 340 -10.42 4.53 7.81
C CYS A 340 -10.16 5.26 9.12
N VAL A 341 -9.45 6.39 9.05
CA VAL A 341 -9.06 7.14 10.24
C VAL A 341 -10.19 8.05 10.67
N ARG A 342 -10.57 8.00 11.95
CA ARG A 342 -11.63 8.83 12.54
C ARG A 342 -11.17 9.47 13.85
N CYS A 343 -10.86 10.77 13.79
CA CYS A 343 -10.60 11.63 14.94
C CYS A 343 -11.55 12.86 14.91
N PRO A 344 -11.64 13.67 15.98
CA PRO A 344 -12.53 14.83 16.04
C PRO A 344 -12.32 15.87 14.92
N ASP A 345 -11.07 16.26 14.64
CA ASP A 345 -10.75 17.32 13.66
C ASP A 345 -9.99 16.83 12.42
N TYR A 346 -9.78 15.51 12.35
CA TYR A 346 -8.85 14.89 11.42
C TYR A 346 -9.30 13.46 11.09
N GLY A 347 -9.16 13.05 9.83
CA GLY A 347 -9.45 11.68 9.45
C GLY A 347 -9.61 11.51 7.94
N THR A 348 -10.09 10.34 7.52
CA THR A 348 -10.39 10.07 6.12
C THR A 348 -11.43 11.04 5.60
N ARG A 349 -11.08 11.81 4.57
CA ARG A 349 -11.98 12.77 3.90
C ARG A 349 -12.38 12.34 2.50
N THR A 350 -11.53 11.55 1.85
CA THR A 350 -11.75 11.11 0.49
C THR A 350 -11.35 9.65 0.37
N SER A 351 -12.26 8.83 -0.17
CA SER A 351 -12.01 7.45 -0.57
C SER A 351 -12.15 7.35 -2.08
N THR A 352 -11.08 7.00 -2.79
CA THR A 352 -11.05 6.93 -4.25
C THR A 352 -10.79 5.50 -4.71
N VAL A 353 -11.58 5.03 -5.68
CA VAL A 353 -11.37 3.78 -6.39
C VAL A 353 -11.13 4.11 -7.87
N ILE A 354 -10.04 3.59 -8.44
CA ILE A 354 -9.72 3.70 -9.87
C ILE A 354 -9.61 2.29 -10.43
N LEU A 355 -10.43 2.00 -11.42
CA LEU A 355 -10.39 0.77 -12.20
C LEU A 355 -9.98 1.11 -13.63
N VAL A 356 -9.02 0.36 -14.18
CA VAL A 356 -8.65 0.41 -15.59
C VAL A 356 -8.78 -1.00 -16.16
N ASP A 357 -9.74 -1.20 -17.06
CA ASP A 357 -9.96 -2.50 -17.67
C ASP A 357 -8.95 -2.82 -18.78
N ALA A 358 -9.03 -4.04 -19.34
CA ALA A 358 -8.17 -4.48 -20.43
C ALA A 358 -8.22 -3.57 -21.68
N ASP A 359 -9.37 -2.94 -21.94
CA ASP A 359 -9.62 -2.08 -23.10
C ASP A 359 -9.20 -0.61 -22.86
N GLY A 360 -8.68 -0.30 -21.66
CA GLY A 360 -8.28 1.05 -21.28
C GLY A 360 -9.46 1.95 -20.91
N HIS A 361 -10.62 1.39 -20.58
CA HIS A 361 -11.71 2.15 -19.97
C HIS A 361 -11.41 2.37 -18.48
N VAL A 362 -11.48 3.63 -18.07
CA VAL A 362 -11.25 4.08 -16.71
C VAL A 362 -12.59 4.31 -16.03
N THR A 363 -12.74 3.76 -14.83
CA THR A 363 -13.80 4.11 -13.89
C THR A 363 -13.16 4.70 -12.64
N PHE A 364 -13.42 5.98 -12.39
CA PHE A 364 -12.93 6.72 -11.25
C PHE A 364 -14.12 7.04 -10.34
N THR A 365 -14.21 6.38 -9.20
CA THR A 365 -15.25 6.65 -8.20
C THR A 365 -14.61 7.28 -6.97
N GLU A 366 -15.10 8.44 -6.58
CA GLU A 366 -14.66 9.14 -5.37
C GLU A 366 -15.83 9.33 -4.43
N ARG A 367 -15.63 8.96 -3.17
CA ARG A 367 -16.51 9.31 -2.06
C ARG A 367 -15.82 10.34 -1.18
N SER A 368 -16.35 11.56 -1.18
CA SER A 368 -15.75 12.74 -0.54
C SER A 368 -16.65 13.32 0.55
N MET A 369 -16.04 13.74 1.66
CA MET A 369 -16.71 14.43 2.76
C MET A 369 -17.17 15.82 2.32
N LEU A 370 -18.42 16.17 2.60
CA LEU A 370 -18.98 17.48 2.28
C LEU A 370 -18.64 18.48 3.39
N GLY A 371 -17.84 19.49 3.04
CA GLY A 371 -17.35 20.50 3.98
C GLY A 371 -16.44 19.88 5.05
N SER A 372 -16.81 20.06 6.31
CA SER A 372 -16.09 19.55 7.49
C SER A 372 -16.94 18.59 8.34
N ASP A 373 -18.09 18.13 7.82
CA ASP A 373 -19.01 17.24 8.54
C ASP A 373 -18.72 15.76 8.21
N PRO A 374 -18.20 14.97 9.16
CA PRO A 374 -17.82 13.58 8.91
C PRO A 374 -19.02 12.64 8.66
N THR A 375 -20.25 13.12 8.82
CA THR A 375 -21.48 12.35 8.54
C THR A 375 -22.01 12.56 7.14
N ARG A 376 -21.56 13.61 6.43
CA ARG A 376 -22.05 13.98 5.10
C ARG A 376 -21.03 13.64 4.03
N TRP A 377 -21.46 12.79 3.10
CA TRP A 377 -20.62 12.29 2.01
C TRP A 377 -21.35 12.42 0.68
N GLU A 378 -20.58 12.72 -0.35
CA GLU A 378 -21.01 12.64 -1.74
C GLU A 378 -20.20 11.57 -2.45
N THR A 379 -20.82 10.83 -3.36
CA THR A 379 -20.13 9.85 -4.21
C THR A 379 -20.32 10.25 -5.66
N THR A 380 -19.21 10.44 -6.36
CA THR A 380 -19.18 10.78 -7.79
C THR A 380 -18.42 9.72 -8.55
N THR A 381 -18.91 9.36 -9.73
CA THR A 381 -18.21 8.45 -10.65
C THR A 381 -18.00 9.14 -11.99
N HIS A 382 -16.77 9.10 -12.48
CA HIS A 382 -16.37 9.56 -13.80
C HIS A 382 -15.86 8.38 -14.61
N GLU A 383 -16.24 8.33 -15.88
CA GLU A 383 -15.87 7.27 -16.81
C GLU A 383 -15.32 7.86 -18.10
N PHE A 384 -14.18 7.34 -18.56
CA PHE A 384 -13.56 7.77 -19.81
C PHE A 384 -12.66 6.67 -20.38
N ARG A 385 -12.21 6.83 -21.62
CA ARG A 385 -11.26 5.90 -22.25
C ARG A 385 -9.89 6.56 -22.34
N LEU A 386 -8.84 5.80 -22.03
CA LEU A 386 -7.46 6.24 -22.23
C LEU A 386 -7.22 6.53 -23.72
N GLN A 387 -6.60 7.67 -24.00
CA GLN A 387 -6.08 8.04 -25.30
C GLN A 387 -4.87 7.17 -25.59
N SER A 388 -4.85 6.57 -26.78
CA SER A 388 -3.73 5.72 -27.24
C SER A 388 -2.52 6.56 -27.61
#